data_AF-R5B6D1-F1
#
_entry.id   AF-R5B6D1-F1
#
_cell.length_a   1.000
_cell.length_b   1.000
_cell.length_c   1.000
_cell.angle_alpha   90.00
_cell.angle_beta   90.00
_cell.angle_gamma   90.00
#
_symmetry.space_group_name_H-M   'P 1'
#
loop_
_entity.id
_entity.type
_entity.pdbx_description
1 polymer ?
#
loop_
_entity_poly.entity_id
_entity_poly.type
_entity_poly.pdbx_seq_one_letter_code
_entity_poly.pdbx_strand_id
1 'polypeptide(L)'
;MSQATRPNDRHIIWSNQNLDVDDWREDYKEFLEANELDDDPNDEQALYEWMEETNYDYLSDERVNLNVQLSQPIIVIGDIGRWNGRVMGYKDIPSGNIRDCLYADTDYTEWYVDKYGDLRADATHHDGTNHYLYRVFKDGVSETQMENLRDKIYHGKATRADITRLTRRLGDEIAAVYGFDIPKQRTPQERGAR
;
A
#
# COMPACT_ATOMS: atom_id res chain seq x y z
N MET A 1 -20.89 17.67 7.10
CA MET A 1 -21.57 16.72 6.18
C MET A 1 -20.63 15.55 6.02
N SER A 2 -21.01 14.39 6.55
CA SER A 2 -20.22 13.16 6.52
C SER A 2 -19.72 12.87 5.11
N GLN A 3 -18.39 12.81 4.93
CA GLN A 3 -17.82 12.20 3.74
C GLN A 3 -18.32 10.76 3.68
N ALA A 4 -19.34 10.53 2.86
CA ALA A 4 -19.70 9.20 2.45
C ALA A 4 -18.51 8.67 1.65
N THR A 5 -17.61 7.94 2.33
CA THR A 5 -16.69 6.99 1.73
C THR A 5 -17.53 6.19 0.76
N ARG A 6 -17.31 6.36 -0.55
CA ARG A 6 -17.97 5.50 -1.53
C ARG A 6 -17.61 4.06 -1.11
N PRO A 7 -18.56 3.13 -0.92
CA PRO A 7 -18.22 1.74 -0.72
C PRO A 7 -17.65 1.22 -2.05
N ASN A 8 -16.35 1.38 -2.28
CA ASN A 8 -15.75 1.14 -3.60
C ASN A 8 -14.36 0.51 -3.46
N ASP A 9 -14.32 -0.80 -3.70
CA ASP A 9 -13.24 -1.50 -4.39
C ASP A 9 -11.81 -1.46 -3.79
N ARG A 10 -11.57 -0.88 -2.61
CA ARG A 10 -10.25 -0.92 -1.96
C ARG A 10 -10.32 -0.90 -0.44
N HIS A 11 -9.38 -1.59 0.21
CA HIS A 11 -9.15 -1.59 1.66
C HIS A 11 -7.87 -0.83 1.96
N ILE A 12 -7.98 0.35 2.58
CA ILE A 12 -6.82 1.17 2.97
C ILE A 12 -6.10 0.46 4.12
N ILE A 13 -4.77 0.35 4.01
CA ILE A 13 -3.89 -0.16 5.06
C ILE A 13 -3.36 1.01 5.88
N TRP A 14 -2.85 2.04 5.20
CA TRP A 14 -2.38 3.27 5.85
C TRP A 14 -2.34 4.40 4.84
N SER A 15 -2.57 5.65 5.27
CA SER A 15 -2.53 6.84 4.41
C SER A 15 -2.15 8.08 5.21
N ASN A 16 -1.34 8.96 4.62
CA ASN A 16 -1.19 10.35 5.09
C ASN A 16 -1.66 11.38 4.03
N GLN A 17 -2.33 10.96 2.95
CA GLN A 17 -2.71 11.86 1.86
C GLN A 17 -3.92 12.76 2.16
N ASN A 18 -4.82 12.32 3.03
CA ASN A 18 -6.11 12.98 3.27
C ASN A 18 -6.47 12.95 4.76
N LEU A 19 -5.52 13.28 5.64
CA LEU A 19 -5.80 13.42 7.06
C LEU A 19 -6.71 14.63 7.27
N ASP A 20 -7.85 14.42 7.95
CA ASP A 20 -8.79 15.48 8.29
C ASP A 20 -8.61 15.84 9.75
N VAL A 21 -8.00 17.01 10.02
CA VAL A 21 -7.67 17.49 11.36
C VAL A 21 -8.89 17.49 12.30
N ASP A 22 -10.08 17.75 11.78
CA ASP A 22 -11.30 17.78 12.59
C ASP A 22 -11.69 16.40 13.13
N ASP A 23 -11.35 15.32 12.43
CA ASP A 23 -11.60 13.94 12.89
C ASP A 23 -10.72 13.55 14.09
N TRP A 24 -9.60 14.26 14.33
CA TRP A 24 -8.60 13.95 15.35
C TRP A 24 -8.68 14.86 16.58
N ARG A 25 -9.49 15.91 16.53
CA ARG A 25 -9.54 16.93 17.58
C ARG A 25 -9.98 16.38 18.93
N GLU A 26 -10.98 15.49 18.95
CA GLU A 26 -11.42 14.87 20.20
C GLU A 26 -10.35 13.93 20.76
N ASP A 27 -9.68 13.14 19.91
CA ASP A 27 -8.59 12.26 20.34
C ASP A 27 -7.39 13.05 20.91
N TYR A 28 -7.06 14.20 20.31
CA TYR A 28 -6.01 15.08 20.82
C TYR A 28 -6.38 15.64 22.20
N LYS A 29 -7.64 16.07 22.38
CA LYS A 29 -8.13 16.53 23.69
C LYS A 29 -8.05 15.42 24.73
N GLU A 30 -8.46 14.19 24.39
CA GLU A 30 -8.32 13.03 25.28
C GLU A 30 -6.85 12.75 25.62
N PHE A 31 -5.94 12.88 24.65
CA PHE A 31 -4.49 12.77 24.87
C PHE A 31 -3.98 13.82 25.86
N LEU A 32 -4.35 15.09 25.72
CA LEU A 32 -3.95 16.15 26.64
C LEU A 32 -4.46 15.87 28.07
N GLU A 33 -5.73 15.49 28.21
CA GLU A 33 -6.34 15.17 29.50
C GLU A 33 -5.68 13.93 30.15
N ALA A 34 -5.42 12.87 29.38
CA ALA A 34 -4.82 11.64 29.88
C ALA A 34 -3.35 11.80 30.31
N ASN A 35 -2.64 12.80 29.77
CA ASN A 35 -1.24 13.11 30.07
C ASN A 35 -1.07 14.32 31.00
N GLU A 36 -2.17 14.90 31.51
CA GLU A 36 -2.16 16.08 32.39
C GLU A 36 -1.44 17.30 31.78
N LEU A 37 -1.60 17.49 30.47
CA LEU A 37 -1.04 18.61 29.71
C LEU A 37 -2.00 19.83 29.71
N ASP A 38 -1.46 21.04 29.83
CA ASP A 38 -2.23 22.32 29.92
C ASP A 38 -2.25 23.08 28.58
N ASP A 39 -1.98 22.38 27.48
CA ASP A 39 -2.02 22.92 26.13
C ASP A 39 -3.46 23.18 25.65
N ASP A 40 -3.65 24.11 24.69
CA ASP A 40 -4.98 24.39 24.13
C ASP A 40 -5.38 23.28 23.14
N PRO A 41 -6.48 22.53 23.37
CA PRO A 41 -6.95 21.50 22.44
C PRO A 41 -7.41 22.07 21.08
N ASN A 42 -7.51 23.40 20.94
CA ASN A 42 -7.83 24.09 19.69
C ASN A 42 -6.62 24.78 19.04
N ASP A 43 -5.41 24.56 19.56
CA ASP A 43 -4.20 24.97 18.84
C ASP A 43 -4.05 24.09 17.58
N GLU A 44 -4.41 24.68 16.43
CA GLU A 44 -4.38 24.00 15.13
C GLU A 44 -2.99 23.48 14.75
N GLN A 45 -1.92 24.18 15.14
CA GLN A 45 -0.57 23.75 14.80
C GLN A 45 -0.17 22.55 15.66
N ALA A 46 -0.41 22.61 16.96
CA ALA A 46 -0.11 21.51 17.87
C ALA A 46 -0.94 20.26 17.56
N LEU A 47 -2.23 20.44 17.25
CA LEU A 47 -3.11 19.37 16.79
C LEU A 47 -2.62 18.73 15.49
N TYR A 48 -2.20 19.54 14.50
CA TYR A 48 -1.68 19.02 13.23
C TYR A 48 -0.38 18.23 13.43
N GLU A 49 0.56 18.74 14.22
CA GLU A 49 1.83 18.06 14.54
C GLU A 49 1.57 16.73 15.25
N TRP A 50 0.71 16.74 16.27
CA TRP A 50 0.33 15.52 16.99
C TRP A 50 -0.38 14.50 16.09
N MET A 51 -1.27 14.95 15.22
CA MET A 51 -1.97 14.10 14.25
C MET A 51 -0.99 13.41 13.30
N GLU A 52 -0.04 14.15 12.73
CA GLU A 52 0.98 13.59 11.83
C GLU A 52 1.85 12.57 12.58
N GLU A 53 2.37 12.91 13.76
CA GLU A 53 3.19 12.02 14.58
C GLU A 53 2.43 10.73 14.95
N THR A 54 1.19 10.86 15.43
CA THR A 54 0.36 9.72 15.81
C THR A 54 0.02 8.84 14.60
N ASN A 55 -0.26 9.43 13.44
CA ASN A 55 -0.49 8.67 12.22
C ASN A 55 0.77 7.90 11.76
N TYR A 56 1.98 8.45 11.98
CA TYR A 56 3.23 7.72 11.74
C TYR A 56 3.45 6.57 12.72
N ASP A 57 2.96 6.67 13.96
CA ASP A 57 2.95 5.55 14.90
C ASP A 57 2.02 4.43 14.42
N TYR A 58 0.85 4.76 13.86
CA TYR A 58 -0.02 3.77 13.22
C TYR A 58 0.66 3.05 12.06
N LEU A 59 1.51 3.73 11.25
CA LEU A 59 2.32 3.05 10.23
C LEU A 59 3.28 2.02 10.85
N SER A 60 3.82 2.31 12.03
CA SER A 60 4.69 1.38 12.76
C SER A 60 3.91 0.15 13.24
N ASP A 61 2.69 0.33 13.72
CA ASP A 61 1.78 -0.76 14.06
C ASP A 61 1.45 -1.61 12.83
N GLU A 62 1.20 -1.01 11.67
CA GLU A 62 0.95 -1.79 10.45
C GLU A 62 2.16 -2.61 10.00
N ARG A 63 3.39 -2.14 10.26
CA ARG A 63 4.61 -2.94 10.03
C ARG A 63 4.73 -4.11 11.00
N VAL A 64 4.22 -3.98 12.23
CA VAL A 64 4.16 -5.07 13.20
C VAL A 64 3.10 -6.09 12.78
N ASN A 65 1.89 -5.62 12.46
CA ASN A 65 0.76 -6.45 12.00
C ASN A 65 1.13 -7.25 10.74
N LEU A 66 1.75 -6.58 9.77
CA LEU A 66 2.16 -7.16 8.50
C LEU A 66 3.58 -7.73 8.50
N ASN A 67 4.12 -8.07 9.68
CA ASN A 67 5.33 -8.86 9.81
C ASN A 67 5.10 -10.33 9.38
N VAL A 68 4.70 -10.50 8.12
CA VAL A 68 4.33 -11.75 7.49
C VAL A 68 5.42 -12.13 6.51
N GLN A 69 6.11 -13.24 6.81
CA GLN A 69 7.20 -13.76 6.01
C GLN A 69 6.69 -14.65 4.87
N LEU A 70 7.05 -14.32 3.64
CA LEU A 70 6.74 -15.14 2.46
C LEU A 70 7.93 -16.03 2.06
N SER A 71 7.67 -17.04 1.25
CA SER A 71 8.68 -18.01 0.78
C SER A 71 9.61 -17.48 -0.32
N GLN A 72 9.26 -16.36 -0.93
CA GLN A 72 9.92 -15.79 -2.11
C GLN A 72 10.06 -14.28 -1.97
N PRO A 73 10.99 -13.64 -2.69
CA PRO A 73 11.12 -12.19 -2.70
C PRO A 73 9.89 -11.51 -3.30
N ILE A 74 9.65 -10.28 -2.85
CA ILE A 74 8.60 -9.41 -3.39
C ILE A 74 9.23 -8.53 -4.48
N ILE A 75 8.52 -8.35 -5.60
CA ILE A 75 8.81 -7.35 -6.63
C ILE A 75 7.79 -6.23 -6.54
N VAL A 76 8.30 -5.00 -6.45
CA VAL A 76 7.53 -3.76 -6.55
C VAL A 76 7.63 -3.29 -7.99
N ILE A 77 6.50 -3.08 -8.64
CA ILE A 77 6.42 -2.58 -10.01
C ILE A 77 5.90 -1.15 -9.93
N GLY A 78 6.72 -0.20 -10.37
CA GLY A 78 6.42 1.23 -10.29
C GLY A 78 6.11 1.83 -11.64
N ASP A 79 4.98 2.50 -11.74
CA ASP A 79 4.72 3.55 -12.71
C ASP A 79 5.08 4.89 -12.07
N ILE A 80 6.27 5.40 -12.40
CA ILE A 80 6.90 6.54 -11.73
C ILE A 80 6.49 7.84 -12.42
N GLY A 81 5.85 8.72 -11.67
CA GLY A 81 5.52 10.07 -12.11
C GLY A 81 6.74 10.98 -11.99
N ARG A 82 7.08 11.69 -13.07
CA ARG A 82 8.14 12.69 -13.09
C ARG A 82 7.61 13.96 -13.73
N TRP A 83 8.30 15.08 -13.49
CA TRP A 83 7.97 16.37 -14.11
C TRP A 83 7.95 16.32 -15.66
N ASN A 84 8.65 15.38 -16.27
CA ASN A 84 8.76 15.21 -17.73
C ASN A 84 8.02 13.99 -18.29
N GLY A 85 7.08 13.41 -17.53
CA GLY A 85 6.27 12.28 -17.96
C GLY A 85 6.43 11.07 -17.05
N ARG A 86 6.06 9.89 -17.56
CA ARG A 86 6.00 8.65 -16.78
C ARG A 86 7.03 7.65 -17.26
N VAL A 87 7.63 6.92 -16.33
CA VAL A 87 8.52 5.80 -16.65
C VAL A 87 8.16 4.57 -15.83
N MET A 88 8.39 3.39 -16.40
CA MET A 88 8.23 2.14 -15.66
C MET A 88 9.54 1.76 -14.98
N GLY A 89 9.43 1.12 -13.81
CA GLY A 89 10.56 0.58 -13.07
C GLY A 89 10.15 -0.57 -12.17
N TYR A 90 11.13 -1.21 -11.54
CA TYR A 90 10.89 -2.20 -10.51
C TYR A 90 11.93 -2.09 -9.40
N LYS A 91 11.59 -2.65 -8.23
CA LYS A 91 12.49 -2.85 -7.10
C LYS A 91 12.20 -4.20 -6.48
N ASP A 92 13.24 -4.97 -6.19
CA ASP A 92 13.10 -6.19 -5.41
C ASP A 92 13.16 -5.85 -3.90
N ILE A 93 12.37 -6.58 -3.11
CA ILE A 93 12.40 -6.64 -1.65
C ILE A 93 12.85 -8.07 -1.31
N PRO A 94 14.18 -8.30 -1.14
CA PRO A 94 14.74 -9.65 -1.02
C PRO A 94 14.29 -10.39 0.23
N SER A 95 13.91 -9.66 1.29
CA SER A 95 13.42 -10.26 2.53
C SER A 95 12.15 -11.08 2.33
N GLY A 96 11.32 -10.74 1.34
CA GLY A 96 10.01 -11.38 1.15
C GLY A 96 9.02 -11.12 2.28
N ASN A 97 9.28 -10.15 3.18
CA ASN A 97 8.40 -9.81 4.27
C ASN A 97 7.46 -8.65 3.87
N ILE A 98 6.16 -8.77 4.13
CA ILE A 98 5.17 -7.78 3.70
C ILE A 98 5.40 -6.41 4.37
N ARG A 99 5.86 -6.37 5.62
CA ARG A 99 6.13 -5.11 6.33
C ARG A 99 7.16 -4.23 5.60
N ASP A 100 8.08 -4.85 4.88
CA ASP A 100 9.14 -4.15 4.16
C ASP A 100 8.62 -3.46 2.88
N CYS A 101 7.35 -3.69 2.51
CA CYS A 101 6.63 -2.91 1.50
C CYS A 101 6.22 -1.52 2.00
N LEU A 102 6.00 -1.37 3.31
CA LEU A 102 5.43 -0.17 3.95
C LEU A 102 6.51 0.84 4.32
N TYR A 103 7.28 1.28 3.32
CA TYR A 103 8.34 2.28 3.49
C TYR A 103 8.00 3.54 2.68
N ALA A 104 7.76 4.66 3.38
CA ALA A 104 7.47 5.95 2.78
C ALA A 104 8.76 6.75 2.63
N ASP A 105 9.10 7.15 1.40
CA ASP A 105 10.20 8.05 1.07
C ASP A 105 9.77 9.25 0.21
N THR A 106 8.46 9.46 0.09
CA THR A 106 7.83 10.56 -0.64
C THR A 106 6.99 11.43 0.29
N ASP A 107 6.62 12.63 -0.15
CA ASP A 107 5.85 13.61 0.63
C ASP A 107 4.55 13.00 1.20
N TYR A 108 3.79 12.25 0.38
CA TYR A 108 2.60 11.53 0.84
C TYR A 108 2.52 10.12 0.28
N THR A 109 1.96 9.18 1.03
CA THR A 109 1.78 7.78 0.61
C THR A 109 0.46 7.21 1.13
N GLU A 110 -0.20 6.40 0.31
CA GLU A 110 -1.35 5.58 0.68
C GLU A 110 -1.10 4.15 0.22
N TRP A 111 -1.10 3.18 1.14
CA TRP A 111 -1.12 1.75 0.83
C TRP A 111 -2.53 1.20 0.94
N TYR A 112 -2.93 0.37 -0.01
CA TYR A 112 -4.25 -0.26 -0.01
C TYR A 112 -4.24 -1.59 -0.76
N VAL A 113 -5.17 -2.46 -0.39
CA VAL A 113 -5.52 -3.65 -1.17
C VAL A 113 -6.64 -3.29 -2.14
N ASP A 114 -6.40 -3.39 -3.44
CA ASP A 114 -7.40 -3.11 -4.46
C ASP A 114 -8.43 -4.26 -4.59
N LYS A 115 -9.48 -4.06 -5.38
CA LYS A 115 -10.56 -5.04 -5.61
C LYS A 115 -10.11 -6.36 -6.20
N TYR A 116 -8.92 -6.40 -6.80
CA TYR A 116 -8.31 -7.61 -7.33
C TYR A 116 -7.45 -8.32 -6.30
N GLY A 117 -7.37 -7.79 -5.08
CA GLY A 117 -6.53 -8.27 -3.99
C GLY A 117 -5.05 -7.94 -4.18
N ASP A 118 -4.70 -7.01 -5.08
CA ASP A 118 -3.32 -6.58 -5.23
C ASP A 118 -3.01 -5.53 -4.15
N LEU A 119 -1.87 -5.65 -3.47
CA LEU A 119 -1.34 -4.55 -2.65
C LEU A 119 -0.81 -3.47 -3.60
N ARG A 120 -1.27 -2.25 -3.39
CA ARG A 120 -0.96 -1.05 -4.16
C ARG A 120 -0.44 0.04 -3.25
N ALA A 121 0.28 0.98 -3.84
CA ALA A 121 0.49 2.26 -3.20
C ALA A 121 0.45 3.40 -4.20
N ASP A 122 -0.08 4.52 -3.75
CA ASP A 122 0.02 5.80 -4.43
C ASP A 122 0.94 6.70 -3.60
N ALA A 123 2.07 7.12 -4.16
CA ALA A 123 3.12 7.84 -3.46
C ALA A 123 3.45 9.13 -4.20
N THR A 124 3.10 10.27 -3.60
CA THR A 124 3.19 11.60 -4.21
C THR A 124 4.41 12.32 -3.68
N HIS A 125 5.15 12.93 -4.61
CA HIS A 125 6.26 13.83 -4.33
C HIS A 125 6.11 15.09 -5.21
N HIS A 126 6.91 16.12 -4.94
CA HIS A 126 6.90 17.40 -5.68
C HIS A 126 6.91 17.30 -7.23
N ASP A 127 7.49 16.25 -7.80
CA ASP A 127 7.59 16.03 -9.26
C ASP A 127 6.44 15.17 -9.85
N GLY A 128 5.60 14.55 -9.03
CA GLY A 128 4.49 13.72 -9.49
C GLY A 128 4.06 12.63 -8.51
N THR A 129 3.22 11.71 -8.99
CA THR A 129 2.71 10.56 -8.21
C THR A 129 3.16 9.25 -8.84
N ASN A 130 3.76 8.41 -8.00
CA ASN A 130 4.14 7.05 -8.30
C ASN A 130 2.98 6.11 -7.97
N HIS A 131 2.72 5.15 -8.86
CA HIS A 131 1.75 4.09 -8.64
C HIS A 131 2.48 2.75 -8.56
N TYR A 132 2.37 2.09 -7.42
CA TYR A 132 3.07 0.85 -7.13
C TYR A 132 2.14 -0.36 -7.14
N LEU A 133 2.66 -1.48 -7.62
CA LEU A 133 2.06 -2.81 -7.54
C LEU A 133 3.05 -3.75 -6.85
N TYR A 134 2.65 -4.31 -5.71
CA TYR A 134 3.47 -5.25 -4.95
C TYR A 134 3.02 -6.69 -5.21
N ARG A 135 3.97 -7.54 -5.56
CA ARG A 135 3.73 -8.93 -5.95
C ARG A 135 4.84 -9.81 -5.42
N VAL A 136 4.53 -11.02 -4.99
CA VAL A 136 5.56 -12.00 -4.60
C VAL A 136 5.73 -13.04 -5.70
N PHE A 137 6.96 -13.45 -5.98
CA PHE A 137 7.20 -14.53 -6.95
C PHE A 137 6.56 -15.84 -6.47
N LYS A 138 6.10 -16.66 -7.42
CA LYS A 138 5.61 -18.02 -7.11
C LYS A 138 6.81 -18.93 -6.84
N ASP A 139 6.58 -19.96 -6.04
CA ASP A 139 7.60 -20.99 -5.83
C ASP A 139 7.95 -21.67 -7.17
N GLY A 140 9.24 -22.00 -7.34
CA GLY A 140 9.75 -22.68 -8.53
C GLY A 140 9.98 -21.79 -9.76
N VAL A 141 9.74 -20.47 -9.68
CA VAL A 141 10.17 -19.54 -10.72
C VAL A 141 11.69 -19.48 -10.74
N SER A 142 12.31 -19.69 -11.90
CA SER A 142 13.77 -19.64 -12.04
C SER A 142 14.28 -18.20 -12.10
N GLU A 143 15.54 -17.98 -11.73
CA GLU A 143 16.17 -16.66 -11.80
C GLU A 143 16.05 -16.06 -13.21
N THR A 144 16.30 -16.85 -14.25
CA THR A 144 16.13 -16.42 -15.64
C THR A 144 14.69 -15.97 -15.95
N GLN A 145 13.67 -16.60 -15.36
CA GLN A 145 12.29 -16.14 -15.52
C GLN A 145 12.03 -14.81 -14.78
N MET A 146 12.64 -14.62 -13.61
CA MET A 146 12.57 -13.36 -12.86
C MET A 146 13.27 -12.23 -13.62
N GLU A 147 14.49 -12.44 -14.10
CA GLU A 147 15.26 -11.50 -14.91
C GLU A 147 14.50 -11.09 -16.18
N ASN A 148 13.90 -12.05 -16.88
CA ASN A 148 13.08 -11.74 -18.07
C ASN A 148 11.85 -10.89 -17.75
N LEU A 149 11.23 -11.07 -16.58
CA LEU A 149 10.12 -10.22 -16.15
C LEU A 149 10.61 -8.81 -15.81
N ARG A 150 11.71 -8.71 -15.06
CA ARG A 150 12.37 -7.45 -14.70
C ARG A 150 12.74 -6.64 -15.94
N ASP A 151 13.34 -7.27 -16.93
CA ASP A 151 13.69 -6.64 -18.22
C ASP A 151 12.45 -6.11 -18.95
N LYS A 152 11.36 -6.91 -18.99
CA LYS A 152 10.09 -6.45 -19.58
C LYS A 152 9.51 -5.25 -18.84
N ILE A 153 9.58 -5.21 -17.51
CA ILE A 153 9.08 -4.09 -16.71
C ILE A 153 9.90 -2.84 -16.99
N TYR A 154 11.24 -2.96 -16.95
CA TYR A 154 12.16 -1.85 -17.19
C TYR A 154 11.93 -1.20 -18.57
N HIS A 155 11.63 -2.00 -19.59
CA HIS A 155 11.32 -1.50 -20.93
C HIS A 155 9.86 -1.09 -21.14
N GLY A 156 9.02 -1.11 -20.10
CA GLY A 156 7.60 -0.77 -20.19
C GLY A 156 6.77 -1.72 -21.06
N LYS A 157 7.22 -2.97 -21.24
CA LYS A 157 6.59 -3.99 -22.09
C LYS A 157 5.83 -5.06 -21.31
N ALA A 158 5.99 -5.11 -19.98
CA ALA A 158 5.34 -6.12 -19.15
C ALA A 158 3.82 -5.94 -19.16
N THR A 159 3.10 -7.01 -19.49
CA THR A 159 1.64 -7.04 -19.37
C THR A 159 1.20 -7.58 -18.01
N ARG A 160 -0.06 -7.37 -17.62
CA ARG A 160 -0.63 -8.01 -16.43
C ARG A 160 -0.50 -9.53 -16.47
N ALA A 161 -0.66 -10.15 -17.65
CA ALA A 161 -0.51 -11.59 -17.82
C ALA A 161 0.94 -12.06 -17.60
N ASP A 162 1.94 -11.28 -18.05
CA ASP A 162 3.35 -11.58 -17.76
C ASP A 162 3.62 -11.59 -16.25
N ILE A 163 3.10 -10.59 -15.54
CA ILE A 163 3.27 -10.43 -14.09
C ILE A 163 2.57 -11.55 -13.34
N THR A 164 1.27 -11.78 -13.57
CA THR A 164 0.48 -12.77 -12.80
C THR A 164 0.83 -14.21 -13.13
N ARG A 165 1.46 -14.47 -14.28
CA ARG A 165 2.01 -15.80 -14.61
C ARG A 165 3.10 -16.21 -13.61
N LEU A 166 3.98 -15.29 -13.24
CA LEU A 166 5.15 -15.56 -12.39
C LEU A 166 4.99 -15.17 -10.93
N THR A 167 3.97 -14.37 -10.60
CA THR A 167 3.78 -13.84 -9.24
C THR A 167 2.40 -14.16 -8.69
N ARG A 168 2.22 -14.07 -7.38
CA ARG A 168 0.92 -14.07 -6.68
C ARG A 168 0.69 -12.72 -5.97
N ARG A 169 -0.56 -12.41 -5.67
CA ARG A 169 -0.96 -11.16 -4.99
C ARG A 169 -0.64 -11.26 -3.51
N LEU A 170 -0.39 -10.11 -2.87
CA LEU A 170 -0.16 -10.04 -1.43
C LEU A 170 -1.45 -9.88 -0.62
N GLY A 171 -2.54 -9.41 -1.24
CA GLY A 171 -3.77 -9.11 -0.54
C GLY A 171 -4.39 -10.30 0.16
N ASP A 172 -4.17 -11.54 -0.31
CA ASP A 172 -4.68 -12.74 0.38
C ASP A 172 -4.09 -12.88 1.79
N GLU A 173 -2.80 -12.60 1.97
CA GLU A 173 -2.11 -12.66 3.27
C GLU A 173 -2.54 -11.48 4.16
N ILE A 174 -2.67 -10.30 3.57
CA ILE A 174 -3.09 -9.07 4.25
C ILE A 174 -4.54 -9.20 4.75
N ALA A 175 -5.43 -9.71 3.90
CA ALA A 175 -6.82 -9.99 4.24
C ALA A 175 -6.94 -10.98 5.39
N ALA A 176 -6.05 -11.97 5.48
CA ALA A 176 -6.02 -12.92 6.59
C ALA A 176 -5.65 -12.25 7.94
N VAL A 177 -4.78 -11.23 7.92
CA VAL A 177 -4.41 -10.46 9.13
C VAL A 177 -5.57 -9.59 9.62
N TYR A 178 -6.21 -8.85 8.72
CA TYR A 178 -7.25 -7.88 9.09
C TYR A 178 -8.69 -8.43 9.03
N GLY A 179 -8.89 -9.65 8.53
CA GLY A 179 -10.20 -10.31 8.51
C GLY A 179 -11.22 -9.77 7.50
N PHE A 180 -10.77 -9.20 6.37
CA PHE A 180 -11.68 -8.75 5.30
C PHE A 180 -11.72 -9.73 4.11
N ASP A 181 -12.82 -9.71 3.36
CA ASP A 181 -13.00 -10.58 2.20
C ASP A 181 -12.50 -9.95 0.90
N ILE A 182 -11.75 -10.72 0.11
CA ILE A 182 -11.40 -10.35 -1.26
C ILE A 182 -12.25 -11.17 -2.24
N PRO A 183 -12.95 -10.54 -3.20
CA PRO A 183 -13.69 -11.26 -4.21
C PRO A 183 -12.81 -12.30 -4.92
N LYS A 184 -13.24 -13.57 -4.89
CA LYS A 184 -12.56 -14.66 -5.61
C LYS A 184 -12.55 -14.33 -7.10
N GLN A 185 -11.37 -14.32 -7.72
CA GLN A 185 -11.29 -14.27 -9.18
C GLN A 185 -11.91 -15.56 -9.74
N ARG A 186 -13.01 -15.41 -10.49
CA ARG A 186 -13.63 -16.54 -11.21
C ARG A 186 -12.57 -17.25 -12.03
N THR A 187 -12.46 -18.55 -11.88
CA THR A 187 -11.57 -19.36 -12.71
C THR A 187 -12.05 -19.35 -14.16
N PRO A 188 -11.17 -19.55 -15.16
CA PRO A 188 -11.59 -19.62 -16.56
C PRO A 188 -12.70 -20.66 -16.83
N GLN A 189 -12.78 -21.72 -16.01
CA GLN A 189 -13.84 -22.74 -16.07
C GLN A 189 -15.25 -22.15 -15.89
N GLU A 190 -15.41 -21.10 -15.10
CA GLU A 190 -16.71 -20.47 -14.84
C GLU A 190 -17.14 -19.47 -15.93
N ARG A 191 -16.23 -19.09 -16.84
CA ARG A 191 -16.54 -18.20 -17.97
C ARG A 191 -17.06 -18.94 -19.20
N GLY A 192 -16.85 -20.26 -19.29
CA GLY A 192 -17.33 -21.11 -20.39
C GLY A 192 -18.70 -21.75 -20.17
N ALA A 193 -19.36 -21.47 -19.04
CA ALA A 193 -20.66 -22.06 -18.67
C ALA A 193 -21.83 -21.06 -18.79
N ARG A 194 -21.74 -20.10 -19.71
CA ARG A 194 -22.84 -19.18 -20.05
C ARG A 194 -23.16 -19.23 -21.52
#